data_AF-A0A061IG56-F1
#
_entry.id   AF-A0A061IG56-F1
#
_cell.length_a   1.000
_cell.length_b   1.000
_cell.length_c   1.000
_cell.angle_alpha   90.00
_cell.angle_beta   90.00
_cell.angle_gamma   90.00
#
_symmetry.space_group_name_H-M   'P 1'
#
loop_
_entity.id
_entity.type
_entity.pdbx_description
1 polymer ?
#
loop_
_entity_poly.entity_id
_entity_poly.type
_entity_poly.pdbx_seq_one_letter_code
_entity_poly.pdbx_strand_id
1 'polypeptide(L)' 'EFQINVVDCQPVHEEATPSQTTVLLMICGSVKFEGNKQWDFNQNFILTAQASPTNTVWMIASDCFRFQDWVS' A
#
# COMPACT_ATOMS: atom_id res chain seq x y z
N GLU A 1 -0.94 15.49 -7.02
CA GLU A 1 -0.39 15.51 -5.65
C GLU A 1 -1.23 14.63 -4.74
N PHE A 2 -0.57 13.79 -3.95
CA PHE A 2 -1.22 12.90 -2.98
C PHE A 2 -1.13 13.53 -1.58
N GLN A 3 -2.20 13.45 -0.81
CA GLN A 3 -2.24 13.74 0.61
C GLN A 3 -2.69 12.49 1.35
N ILE A 4 -1.88 12.02 2.28
CA ILE A 4 -2.17 10.82 3.07
C ILE A 4 -2.84 11.23 4.36
N ASN A 5 -4.01 10.64 4.65
CA ASN A 5 -4.79 10.96 5.84
C ASN A 5 -4.64 9.88 6.92
N VAL A 6 -4.70 8.61 6.51
CA VAL A 6 -4.66 7.46 7.41
C VAL A 6 -3.77 6.38 6.83
N VAL A 7 -2.97 5.77 7.71
CA VAL A 7 -2.14 4.60 7.43
C VAL A 7 -2.35 3.61 8.56
N ASP A 8 -2.56 2.35 8.22
CA ASP A 8 -2.61 1.23 9.16
C ASP A 8 -1.88 0.01 8.56
N CYS A 9 -1.39 -0.89 9.41
CA CYS A 9 -0.66 -2.06 8.94
C CYS A 9 -0.86 -3.30 9.82
N GLN A 10 -0.74 -4.46 9.20
CA GLN A 10 -0.85 -5.75 9.85
C GLN A 10 0.20 -6.72 9.31
N PRO A 11 0.85 -7.53 10.18
CA PRO A 11 1.70 -8.62 9.71
C PRO A 11 0.83 -9.67 9.00
N VAL A 12 1.31 -10.20 7.88
CA VAL A 12 0.65 -11.30 7.19
C VAL A 12 1.08 -12.61 7.85
N HIS A 13 0.13 -13.54 8.02
CA HIS A 13 0.40 -14.84 8.63
C HIS A 13 1.35 -15.68 7.77
N GLU A 14 2.27 -16.40 8.41
CA GLU A 14 3.32 -17.17 7.72
C GLU A 14 2.75 -18.23 6.75
N GLU A 15 1.58 -18.80 7.05
CA GLU A 15 0.92 -19.75 6.13
C GLU A 15 0.58 -19.14 4.76
N ALA A 16 0.35 -17.82 4.69
CA ALA A 16 0.08 -17.13 3.43
C ALA A 16 1.37 -16.74 2.69
N THR A 17 2.47 -16.54 3.41
CA THR A 17 3.80 -16.22 2.84
C THR A 17 4.91 -17.02 3.52
N PRO A 18 5.03 -18.34 3.24
CA PRO A 18 5.99 -19.19 3.92
C PRO A 18 7.43 -18.72 3.76
N SER A 19 8.18 -18.66 4.86
CA SER A 19 9.58 -18.21 4.91
C SER A 19 9.82 -16.79 4.37
N GLN A 20 8.78 -15.98 4.25
CA GLN A 20 8.86 -14.63 3.70
C GLN A 20 8.13 -13.65 4.63
N THR A 21 8.89 -12.72 5.25
CA THR A 21 8.29 -11.68 6.07
C THR A 21 7.53 -10.70 5.19
N THR A 22 6.22 -10.59 5.41
CA THR A 22 5.36 -9.66 4.67
C THR A 22 4.41 -8.89 5.59
N VAL A 23 4.01 -7.70 5.13
CA VAL A 23 3.12 -6.78 5.86
C VAL A 23 2.05 -6.28 4.89
N LEU A 24 0.79 -6.34 5.30
CA LEU A 24 -0.31 -5.65 4.64
C LEU A 24 -0.34 -4.19 5.12
N LEU A 25 -0.28 -3.25 4.18
CA LEU A 25 -0.38 -1.81 4.42
C LEU A 25 -1.69 -1.30 3.82
N MET A 26 -2.47 -0.57 4.60
CA MET A 26 -3.71 0.07 4.16
C MET A 26 -3.56 1.58 4.28
N ILE A 27 -3.96 2.30 3.23
CA ILE A 27 -3.83 3.75 3.14
C ILE A 27 -5.15 4.34 2.66
N CYS A 28 -5.58 5.41 3.32
CA CYS A 28 -6.66 6.27 2.85
C CYS A 28 -6.15 7.70 2.74
N GLY A 29 -6.56 8.40 1.69
CA GLY A 29 -6.17 9.79 1.49
C GLY A 29 -6.94 10.46 0.37
N SER A 30 -6.43 11.61 -0.05
CA SER A 30 -6.92 12.33 -1.22
C SER A 30 -5.81 12.52 -2.25
N VAL A 31 -6.18 12.57 -3.52
CA VAL A 31 -5.25 12.75 -4.64
C VAL A 31 -5.85 13.71 -5.67
N LYS A 32 -5.01 14.62 -6.15
CA LYS A 32 -5.33 15.51 -7.27
C LYS A 32 -4.40 15.20 -8.44
N PHE A 33 -4.92 14.55 -9.46
CA PHE A 33 -4.22 14.40 -10.73
C PHE A 33 -4.27 15.71 -11.52
N GLU A 34 -3.26 15.96 -12.36
CA GLU A 34 -3.21 17.17 -13.17
C GLU A 34 -4.45 17.27 -14.07
N GLY A 35 -5.01 18.47 -14.20
CA GLY A 35 -6.24 18.72 -14.97
C GLY A 35 -7.53 18.15 -14.38
N ASN A 36 -7.48 17.47 -13.24
CA ASN A 36 -8.64 16.85 -12.60
C ASN A 36 -9.01 17.52 -11.27
N LYS A 37 -10.25 17.30 -10.83
CA LYS A 37 -10.65 17.59 -9.44
C LYS A 37 -9.88 16.69 -8.47
N GLN A 38 -9.89 17.04 -7.19
CA GLN A 38 -9.39 16.18 -6.13
C GLN A 38 -10.36 15.01 -5.91
N TRP A 39 -9.82 13.83 -5.60
CA TRP A 39 -10.57 12.61 -5.34
C TRP A 39 -10.04 11.92 -4.09
N ASP A 40 -10.94 11.34 -3.30
CA ASP A 40 -10.55 10.47 -2.20
C ASP A 40 -10.26 9.06 -2.73
N PHE A 41 -9.28 8.39 -2.13
CA PHE A 41 -8.83 7.07 -2.54
C PHE A 41 -8.58 6.17 -1.33
N ASN A 42 -8.65 4.86 -1.59
CA ASN A 42 -8.09 3.83 -0.75
C ASN A 42 -7.04 3.06 -1.55
N GLN A 43 -5.92 2.73 -0.93
CA GLN A 43 -4.87 1.93 -1.53
C GLN A 43 -4.37 0.91 -0.52
N ASN A 44 -4.06 -0.29 -0.98
CA ASN A 44 -3.41 -1.30 -0.16
C ASN A 44 -2.19 -1.87 -0.86
N PHE A 45 -1.20 -2.22 -0.06
CA PHE A 45 0.01 -2.87 -0.52
C PHE A 45 0.30 -4.10 0.30
N ILE A 46 0.83 -5.14 -0.34
CA ILE A 46 1.57 -6.18 0.38
C ILE A 46 3.05 -5.85 0.21
N LEU A 47 3.72 -5.55 1.31
CA LEU A 47 5.16 -5.32 1.35
C LEU A 47 5.87 -6.63 1.71
N THR A 48 6.99 -6.90 1.04
CA THR A 48 7.85 -8.06 1.29
C THR A 48 9.26 -7.62 1.64
N ALA A 49 9.81 -8.18 2.72
CA ALA A 49 11.17 -7.89 3.16
C ALA A 49 12.19 -8.68 2.33
N GLN A 50 13.11 -7.99 1.67
CA GLN A 50 14.24 -8.59 0.99
C GLN A 50 15.51 -8.33 1.80
N ALA A 51 15.99 -9.39 2.45
CA ALA A 51 17.24 -9.34 3.21
C ALA A 51 18.43 -9.51 2.26
N SER A 52 19.39 -8.61 2.38
CA SER A 52 20.74 -8.74 1.84
C SER A 52 21.74 -8.85 3.00
N PRO A 53 22.99 -9.29 2.77
CA PRO A 53 23.99 -9.40 3.84
C PRO A 53 24.24 -8.10 4.62
N THR A 54 23.92 -6.94 4.05
CA THR A 54 24.22 -5.63 4.63
C THR A 54 22.98 -4.84 5.07
N ASN A 55 21.79 -5.16 4.56
CA ASN A 55 20.55 -4.46 4.91
C ASN A 55 19.30 -5.27 4.53
N THR A 56 18.16 -4.93 5.13
CA THR A 56 16.83 -5.38 4.68
C THR A 56 16.12 -4.22 3.99
N VAL A 57 15.60 -4.44 2.79
CA VAL A 57 14.77 -3.48 2.07
C VAL A 57 13.36 -4.02 1.92
N TRP A 58 12.35 -3.15 1.98
CA TRP A 58 10.96 -3.53 1.73
C TRP A 58 10.59 -3.21 0.30
N MET A 59 9.96 -4.17 -0.37
CA MET A 59 9.49 -4.02 -1.75
C MET A 59 8.00 -4.30 -1.83
N ILE A 60 7.32 -3.68 -2.80
CA ILE A 60 5.91 -3.91 -3.07
C ILE A 60 5.78 -5.25 -3.83
N ALA A 61 5.14 -6.24 -3.20
CA ALA A 61 4.77 -7.50 -3.83
C ALA A 61 3.40 -7.43 -4.50
N SER A 62 2.50 -6.58 -4.00
CA SER A 62 1.17 -6.33 -4.55
C SER A 62 0.73 -4.89 -4.27
N ASP A 63 0.03 -4.27 -5.22
CA ASP A 63 -0.53 -2.93 -5.14
C ASP A 63 -1.96 -2.94 -5.69
N CYS A 64 -2.90 -2.38 -4.93
CA CYS A 64 -4.28 -2.18 -5.36
C CYS A 64 -4.77 -0.79 -4.95
N PHE A 65 -5.03 0.07 -5.93
CA PHE A 65 -5.54 1.43 -5.79
C PHE A 65 -6.99 1.54 -6.25
N ARG A 66 -7.81 2.31 -5.54
CA ARG A 66 -9.18 2.63 -5.99
C ARG A 66 -9.67 3.97 -5.44
N PHE A 67 -10.32 4.76 -6.29
CA PHE A 67 -11.09 5.92 -5.83
C PHE A 67 -12.32 5.50 -5.02
N GLN A 68 -12.69 6.29 -4.01
CA GLN A 68 -13.90 6.03 -3.23
C GLN A 68 -15.16 6.12 -4.11
N ASP A 69 -15.25 7.18 -4.91
CA ASP A 69 -16.40 7.46 -5.79
C ASP A 69 -16.15 7.09 -7.26
N TRP A 70 -15.45 5.98 -7.52
CA TRP A 70 -15.01 5.59 -8.88
C TRP A 70 -16.13 5.39 -9.93
N VAL A 71 -17.38 5.25 -9.50
CA VAL A 71 -18.55 5.08 -10.39
C VAL A 71 -19.17 6.41 -10.84
N SER A 72 -18.70 7.53 -10.29
CA SER A 72 -19.31 8.86 -10.44
C SER A 72 -18.83 9.63 -11.66
#